data_AF-A0A5C5TUJ8-F1
#
_entry.id   AF-A0A5C5TUJ8-F1
#
_cell.length_a   1.000
_cell.length_b   1.000
_cell.length_c   1.000
_cell.angle_alpha   90.00
_cell.angle_beta   90.00
_cell.angle_gamma   90.00
#
_symmetry.space_group_name_H-M   'P 1'
#
loop_
_entity.id
_entity.type
_entity.pdbx_description
1 polymer ?
#
loop_
_entity_poly.entity_id
_entity_poly.type
_entity_poly.pdbx_seq_one_letter_code
_entity_poly.pdbx_strand_id
1 'polypeptide(L)'
;MNDIIEAISARIKAPYFGYAMLAFIALNWRGIFLLAATPGSPQVRLEAFDSATSFTSLIVWPLVVGAVVAVCSPWIKLAFAYLSRRPFEYIDNLHLDAEHKKTIRRTELERSRSELFASKETELIERAKRDEEVLQIEDESVQEQLRAELELLRKERDRMSHGLYGGEALQLSPTERELLTLAAKSGSGTISRNEYISGRNIQVGSTTFGADSTKDFAKYDSALRSLVSKELVRSMGTGGNIFELTHTGWQIADAL
;
A
#
# COMPACT_ATOMS: atom_id res chain seq x y z
N MET A 1 -22.74 -22.11 -31.44
CA MET A 1 -22.04 -20.91 -31.97
C MET A 1 -20.76 -20.61 -31.20
N ASN A 2 -20.74 -20.72 -29.87
CA ASN A 2 -19.53 -20.49 -29.06
C ASN A 2 -18.36 -21.41 -29.44
N ASP A 3 -18.60 -22.70 -29.69
CA ASP A 3 -17.54 -23.65 -30.05
C ASP A 3 -16.80 -23.29 -31.36
N ILE A 4 -17.51 -22.69 -32.32
CA ILE A 4 -16.91 -22.26 -33.60
C ILE A 4 -16.04 -21.01 -33.36
N ILE A 5 -16.52 -20.07 -32.56
CA ILE A 5 -15.79 -18.85 -32.20
C ILE A 5 -14.54 -19.21 -31.37
N GLU A 6 -14.66 -20.18 -30.47
CA GLU A 6 -13.56 -20.66 -29.64
C GLU A 6 -12.51 -21.41 -30.47
N ALA A 7 -12.94 -22.27 -31.40
CA ALA A 7 -12.04 -22.94 -32.33
C ALA A 7 -11.27 -21.96 -33.23
N ILE A 8 -11.92 -20.88 -33.69
CA ILE A 8 -11.26 -19.82 -34.46
C ILE A 8 -10.27 -19.04 -33.58
N SER A 9 -10.68 -18.66 -32.36
CA SER A 9 -9.82 -17.97 -31.38
C SER A 9 -8.58 -18.79 -31.05
N ALA A 10 -8.73 -20.09 -30.84
CA ALA A 10 -7.62 -21.01 -30.59
C ALA A 10 -6.64 -21.09 -31.77
N ARG A 11 -7.14 -21.08 -33.02
CA ARG A 11 -6.29 -21.10 -34.23
C ARG A 11 -5.56 -19.77 -34.47
N ILE A 12 -6.19 -18.63 -34.17
CA ILE A 12 -5.53 -17.31 -34.24
C ILE A 12 -4.44 -17.20 -33.17
N LYS A 13 -4.65 -17.80 -32.00
CA LYS A 13 -3.65 -17.88 -30.93
C LYS A 13 -2.52 -18.88 -31.22
N ALA A 14 -2.72 -19.80 -32.16
CA ALA A 14 -1.69 -20.72 -32.59
C ALA A 14 -0.59 -19.96 -33.35
N PRO A 15 0.70 -20.13 -33.01
CA PRO A 15 1.78 -19.31 -33.56
C PRO A 15 1.79 -19.27 -35.09
N TYR A 16 1.75 -20.43 -35.75
CA TYR A 16 1.84 -20.48 -37.21
C TYR A 16 0.63 -19.83 -37.92
N PHE A 17 -0.58 -20.26 -37.56
CA PHE A 17 -1.81 -19.76 -38.21
C PHE A 17 -2.06 -18.29 -37.90
N GLY A 18 -1.83 -17.86 -36.67
CA GLY A 18 -1.95 -16.46 -36.26
C GLY A 18 -0.97 -15.56 -37.02
N TYR A 19 0.31 -15.92 -37.06
CA TYR A 19 1.31 -15.13 -37.78
C TYR A 19 1.07 -15.12 -39.29
N ALA A 20 0.66 -16.24 -39.89
CA ALA A 20 0.32 -16.28 -41.31
C ALA A 20 -0.91 -15.41 -41.65
N MET A 21 -1.93 -15.41 -40.80
CA MET A 21 -3.12 -14.55 -40.97
C MET A 21 -2.77 -13.07 -40.83
N LEU A 22 -1.93 -12.70 -39.85
CA LEU A 22 -1.45 -11.33 -39.70
C LEU A 22 -0.57 -10.91 -40.89
N ALA A 23 0.31 -11.79 -41.36
CA ALA A 23 1.12 -11.55 -42.54
C ALA A 23 0.27 -11.40 -43.80
N PHE A 24 -0.83 -12.15 -43.93
CA PHE A 24 -1.77 -12.02 -45.04
C PHE A 24 -2.34 -10.60 -45.12
N ILE A 25 -2.86 -10.09 -44.00
CA ILE A 25 -3.42 -8.73 -43.93
C ILE A 25 -2.31 -7.69 -44.14
N ALA A 26 -1.16 -7.86 -43.51
CA ALA A 26 -0.06 -6.91 -43.57
C ALA A 26 0.57 -6.81 -44.97
N LEU A 27 0.68 -7.91 -45.72
CA LEU A 27 1.26 -7.93 -47.07
C LEU A 27 0.25 -7.52 -48.14
N ASN A 28 -1.03 -7.89 -47.97
CA ASN A 28 -2.09 -7.59 -48.94
C ASN A 28 -2.93 -6.36 -48.55
N TRP A 29 -2.45 -5.53 -47.61
CA TRP A 29 -3.18 -4.37 -47.11
C TRP A 29 -3.63 -3.40 -48.21
N ARG A 30 -2.82 -3.26 -49.27
CA ARG A 30 -3.15 -2.43 -50.44
C ARG A 30 -4.34 -2.96 -51.21
N GLY A 31 -4.38 -4.27 -51.46
CA GLY A 31 -5.52 -4.92 -52.12
C GLY A 31 -6.78 -4.78 -51.26
N ILE A 32 -6.68 -5.11 -49.97
CA ILE A 32 -7.80 -4.97 -49.03
C ILE A 32 -8.31 -3.52 -48.98
N PHE A 33 -7.40 -2.54 -49.02
CA PHE A 33 -7.75 -1.13 -49.09
C PHE A 33 -8.47 -0.78 -50.39
N LEU A 34 -8.01 -1.27 -51.54
CA LEU A 34 -8.67 -1.04 -52.84
C LEU A 34 -10.09 -1.63 -52.90
N LEU A 35 -10.35 -2.75 -52.21
CA LEU A 35 -11.71 -3.31 -52.10
C LEU A 35 -12.66 -2.38 -51.33
N ALA A 36 -12.16 -1.67 -50.31
CA ALA A 36 -12.98 -0.78 -49.48
C ALA A 36 -13.09 0.64 -50.06
N ALA A 37 -12.00 1.16 -50.64
CA ALA A 37 -11.86 2.57 -51.00
C ALA A 37 -12.18 2.88 -52.47
N THR A 38 -12.19 1.88 -53.37
CA THR A 38 -12.47 2.13 -54.80
C THR A 38 -13.96 2.42 -55.02
N PRO A 39 -14.34 3.60 -55.53
CA PRO A 39 -15.73 3.91 -55.85
C PRO A 39 -16.15 3.16 -57.13
N GLY A 40 -17.41 2.73 -57.20
CA GLY A 40 -17.94 2.03 -58.38
C GLY A 40 -18.61 0.70 -58.06
N SER A 41 -18.90 -0.07 -59.09
CA SER A 41 -19.53 -1.39 -58.96
C SER A 41 -18.55 -2.41 -58.33
N PRO A 42 -19.06 -3.49 -57.71
CA PRO A 42 -18.22 -4.54 -57.15
C PRO A 42 -17.18 -5.11 -58.12
N GLN A 43 -17.49 -5.16 -59.41
CA GLN A 43 -16.60 -5.64 -60.46
C GLN A 43 -15.34 -4.77 -60.60
N VAL A 44 -15.49 -3.44 -60.59
CA VAL A 44 -14.36 -2.51 -60.68
C VAL A 44 -13.46 -2.63 -59.44
N ARG A 45 -14.05 -2.90 -58.26
CA ARG A 45 -13.30 -3.12 -57.02
C ARG A 45 -12.49 -4.42 -57.06
N LEU A 46 -13.06 -5.49 -57.62
CA LEU A 46 -12.38 -6.77 -57.79
C LEU A 46 -11.26 -6.69 -58.84
N GLU A 47 -11.48 -6.00 -59.96
CA GLU A 47 -10.42 -5.75 -60.94
C GLU A 47 -9.26 -4.94 -60.35
N ALA A 48 -9.56 -3.91 -59.56
CA ALA A 48 -8.54 -3.16 -58.83
C ALA A 48 -7.78 -4.03 -57.82
N PHE A 49 -8.47 -4.95 -57.14
CA PHE A 49 -7.85 -5.92 -56.23
C PHE A 49 -6.93 -6.91 -56.95
N ASP A 50 -7.39 -7.48 -58.06
CA ASP A 50 -6.63 -8.45 -58.87
C ASP A 50 -5.42 -7.79 -59.54
N SER A 51 -5.49 -6.49 -59.86
CA SER A 51 -4.33 -5.75 -60.36
C SER A 51 -3.22 -5.55 -59.31
N ALA A 52 -3.61 -5.51 -58.03
CA ALA A 52 -2.72 -5.22 -56.92
C ALA A 52 -2.24 -6.49 -56.18
N THR A 53 -2.89 -7.62 -56.42
CA THR A 53 -2.62 -8.89 -55.73
C THR A 53 -2.30 -10.00 -56.72
N SER A 54 -1.61 -11.02 -56.24
CA SER A 54 -1.26 -12.20 -57.03
C SER A 54 -1.33 -13.43 -56.13
N PHE A 55 -1.42 -14.62 -56.73
CA PHE A 55 -1.48 -15.89 -55.98
C PHE A 55 -0.32 -16.02 -54.98
N THR A 56 0.87 -15.58 -55.37
CA THR A 56 2.05 -15.58 -54.49
C THR A 56 1.94 -14.60 -53.33
N SER A 57 1.40 -13.40 -53.56
CA SER A 57 1.16 -12.40 -52.50
C SER A 57 0.06 -12.85 -51.52
N LEU A 58 -0.97 -13.53 -52.02
CA LEU A 58 -2.12 -13.94 -51.22
C LEU A 58 -1.85 -15.20 -50.39
N ILE A 59 -1.08 -16.16 -50.91
CA ILE A 59 -0.95 -17.47 -50.26
C ILE A 59 0.49 -17.77 -49.87
N VAL A 60 1.43 -17.64 -50.81
CA VAL A 60 2.81 -18.10 -50.60
C VAL A 60 3.53 -17.23 -49.58
N TRP A 61 3.55 -15.90 -49.77
CA TRP A 61 4.26 -15.00 -48.87
C TRP A 61 3.74 -15.01 -47.43
N PRO A 62 2.42 -14.96 -47.18
CA PRO A 62 1.88 -15.02 -45.82
C PRO A 62 2.24 -16.31 -45.07
N LEU A 63 2.23 -17.47 -45.75
CA LEU A 63 2.61 -18.75 -45.15
C LEU A 63 4.12 -18.79 -44.83
N VAL A 64 4.97 -18.32 -45.74
CA VAL A 64 6.42 -18.27 -45.53
C VAL A 64 6.78 -17.33 -44.39
N VAL A 65 6.23 -16.12 -44.36
CA VAL A 65 6.47 -15.16 -43.28
C VAL A 65 5.93 -15.70 -41.96
N GLY A 66 4.75 -16.32 -41.95
CA GLY A 66 4.19 -16.99 -40.77
C GLY A 66 5.10 -18.08 -40.23
N ALA A 67 5.68 -18.92 -41.11
CA ALA A 67 6.65 -19.95 -40.73
C ALA A 67 7.92 -19.35 -40.12
N VAL A 68 8.49 -18.34 -40.78
CA VAL A 68 9.72 -17.67 -40.31
C VAL A 68 9.49 -17.03 -38.95
N VAL A 69 8.39 -16.29 -38.76
CA VAL A 69 8.06 -15.67 -37.47
C VAL A 69 7.81 -16.73 -36.39
N ALA A 70 7.14 -17.84 -36.73
CA ALA A 70 6.92 -18.94 -35.78
C ALA A 70 8.25 -19.57 -35.30
N VAL A 71 9.21 -19.75 -36.21
CA VAL A 71 10.55 -20.26 -35.88
C VAL A 71 11.37 -19.24 -35.10
N CYS A 72 11.29 -17.95 -35.44
CA CYS A 72 12.06 -16.87 -34.80
C CYS A 72 11.48 -16.45 -33.42
N SER A 73 10.18 -16.59 -33.21
CA SER A 73 9.48 -16.21 -31.97
C SER A 73 10.13 -16.74 -30.68
N PRO A 74 10.45 -18.05 -30.54
CA PRO A 74 11.12 -18.55 -29.34
C PRO A 74 12.49 -17.93 -29.11
N TRP A 75 13.26 -17.65 -30.18
CA TRP A 75 14.57 -17.02 -30.06
C TRP A 75 14.48 -15.57 -29.62
N ILE A 76 13.49 -14.83 -30.14
CA ILE A 76 13.20 -13.46 -29.70
C ILE A 76 12.81 -13.48 -28.22
N LYS A 77 11.92 -14.38 -27.81
CA LYS A 77 11.54 -14.54 -26.40
C LYS A 77 12.74 -14.88 -25.52
N LEU A 78 13.62 -15.77 -25.97
CA LEU A 78 14.84 -16.13 -25.25
C LEU A 78 15.78 -14.93 -25.12
N ALA A 79 15.96 -14.14 -26.18
CA ALA A 79 16.79 -12.94 -26.15
C ALA A 79 16.23 -11.89 -25.17
N PHE A 80 14.92 -11.65 -25.19
CA PHE A 80 14.26 -10.77 -24.22
C PHE A 80 14.39 -11.29 -22.80
N ALA A 81 14.15 -12.58 -22.57
CA ALA A 81 14.29 -13.18 -21.24
C ALA A 81 15.73 -13.08 -20.71
N TYR A 82 16.73 -13.29 -21.57
CA TYR A 82 18.13 -13.14 -21.21
C TYR A 82 18.47 -11.69 -20.86
N LEU A 83 18.04 -10.73 -21.68
CA LEU A 83 18.28 -9.30 -21.45
C LEU A 83 17.59 -8.82 -20.17
N SER A 84 16.36 -9.27 -19.94
CA SER A 84 15.56 -8.87 -18.78
C SER A 84 15.93 -9.62 -17.51
N ARG A 85 16.71 -10.69 -17.58
CA ARG A 85 17.07 -11.51 -16.42
C ARG A 85 17.68 -10.69 -15.29
N ARG A 86 18.69 -9.87 -15.59
CA ARG A 86 19.41 -9.05 -14.60
C ARG A 86 18.52 -8.02 -13.88
N PRO A 87 17.72 -7.20 -14.57
CA PRO A 87 16.84 -6.26 -13.88
C PRO A 87 15.77 -6.98 -13.06
N PHE A 88 15.20 -8.09 -13.53
CA PHE A 88 14.24 -8.87 -12.73
C PHE A 88 14.90 -9.46 -11.47
N GLU A 89 16.08 -10.06 -11.58
CA GLU A 89 16.83 -10.55 -10.42
C GLU A 89 17.12 -9.43 -9.40
N TYR A 90 17.46 -8.23 -9.85
CA TYR A 90 17.71 -7.10 -8.97
C TYR A 90 16.44 -6.63 -8.24
N ILE A 91 15.31 -6.55 -8.95
CA ILE A 91 14.03 -6.16 -8.37
C ILE A 91 13.56 -7.21 -7.35
N ASP A 92 13.72 -8.49 -7.65
CA ASP A 92 13.35 -9.58 -6.74
C ASP A 92 14.23 -9.55 -5.47
N ASN A 93 15.54 -9.38 -5.62
CA ASN A 93 16.45 -9.25 -4.48
C ASN A 93 16.08 -8.04 -3.60
N LEU A 94 15.72 -6.90 -4.20
CA LEU A 94 15.30 -5.72 -3.45
C LEU A 94 14.02 -5.98 -2.61
N HIS A 95 13.06 -6.73 -3.16
CA HIS A 95 11.87 -7.14 -2.41
C HIS A 95 12.21 -8.08 -1.26
N LEU A 96 13.06 -9.09 -1.51
CA LEU A 96 13.52 -10.02 -0.48
C LEU A 96 14.25 -9.30 0.65
N ASP A 97 15.11 -8.33 0.34
CA ASP A 97 15.82 -7.53 1.34
C ASP A 97 14.87 -6.68 2.19
N ALA A 98 13.84 -6.08 1.56
CA ALA A 98 12.84 -5.29 2.26
C ALA A 98 12.00 -6.16 3.22
N GLU A 99 11.59 -7.35 2.78
CA GLU A 99 10.87 -8.32 3.61
C GLU A 99 11.73 -8.87 4.75
N HIS A 100 13.00 -9.17 4.47
CA HIS A 100 13.94 -9.64 5.47
C HIS A 100 14.14 -8.59 6.58
N LYS A 101 14.36 -7.33 6.19
CA LYS A 101 14.51 -6.22 7.13
C LYS A 101 13.26 -6.04 7.99
N LYS A 102 12.06 -6.13 7.40
CA LYS A 102 10.79 -6.05 8.14
C LYS A 102 10.66 -7.19 9.15
N THR A 103 11.04 -8.39 8.75
CA THR A 103 11.00 -9.59 9.61
C THR A 103 11.97 -9.47 10.78
N ILE A 104 13.19 -8.98 10.55
CA ILE A 104 14.17 -8.71 11.63
C ILE A 104 13.59 -7.71 12.63
N ARG A 105 13.09 -6.56 12.16
CA ARG A 105 12.52 -5.53 13.05
C ARG A 105 11.35 -6.04 13.88
N ARG A 106 10.49 -6.87 13.28
CA ARG A 106 9.37 -7.49 14.00
C ARG A 106 9.89 -8.44 15.09
N THR A 107 10.90 -9.24 14.78
CA THR A 107 11.52 -10.17 15.73
C THR A 107 12.20 -9.41 16.88
N GLU A 108 12.91 -8.32 16.58
CA GLU A 108 13.51 -7.44 17.59
C GLU A 108 12.44 -6.84 18.54
N LEU A 109 11.32 -6.37 17.98
CA LEU A 109 10.22 -5.82 18.76
C LEU A 109 9.52 -6.89 19.61
N GLU A 110 9.29 -8.08 19.06
CA GLU A 110 8.72 -9.20 19.80
C GLU A 110 9.64 -9.65 20.93
N ARG A 111 10.96 -9.70 20.70
CA ARG A 111 11.96 -9.98 21.74
C ARG A 111 11.96 -8.93 22.84
N SER A 112 11.98 -7.65 22.49
CA SER A 112 11.93 -6.57 23.48
C SER A 112 10.63 -6.61 24.31
N ARG A 113 9.50 -6.97 23.68
CA ARG A 113 8.23 -7.19 24.39
C ARG A 113 8.32 -8.39 25.34
N SER A 114 8.86 -9.52 24.90
CA SER A 114 9.05 -10.70 25.74
C SER A 114 9.96 -10.41 26.93
N GLU A 115 11.06 -9.69 26.74
CA GLU A 115 11.97 -9.27 27.82
C GLU A 115 11.25 -8.34 28.83
N LEU A 116 10.46 -7.39 28.34
CA LEU A 116 9.65 -6.50 29.18
C LEU A 116 8.55 -7.26 29.95
N PHE A 117 7.90 -8.24 29.31
CA PHE A 117 6.92 -9.09 29.99
C PHE A 117 7.57 -9.98 31.04
N ALA A 118 8.73 -10.57 30.75
CA ALA A 118 9.48 -11.36 31.72
C ALA A 118 9.90 -10.50 32.93
N SER A 119 10.37 -9.27 32.69
CA SER A 119 10.70 -8.33 33.78
C SER A 119 9.47 -7.97 34.63
N LYS A 120 8.30 -7.76 34.00
CA LYS A 120 7.05 -7.51 34.72
C LYS A 120 6.59 -8.73 35.51
N GLU A 121 6.73 -9.93 34.96
CA GLU A 121 6.40 -11.18 35.64
C GLU A 121 7.29 -11.39 36.87
N THR A 122 8.60 -11.19 36.74
CA THR A 122 9.53 -11.28 37.89
C THR A 122 9.19 -10.25 38.96
N GLU A 123 8.86 -9.02 38.56
CA GLU A 123 8.47 -7.97 39.52
C GLU A 123 7.19 -8.36 40.27
N LEU A 124 6.19 -8.93 39.58
CA LEU A 124 4.95 -9.40 40.21
C LEU A 124 5.21 -10.54 41.20
N ILE A 125 6.08 -11.48 40.84
CA ILE A 125 6.47 -12.59 41.74
C ILE A 125 7.19 -12.03 42.98
N GLU A 126 8.12 -11.09 42.81
CA GLU A 126 8.82 -10.45 43.94
C GLU A 126 7.89 -9.61 44.83
N ARG A 127 6.87 -8.96 44.24
CA ARG A 127 5.82 -8.26 45.00
C ARG A 127 5.04 -9.27 45.85
N ALA A 128 4.60 -10.39 45.27
CA ALA A 128 3.86 -11.43 45.98
C ALA A 128 4.68 -12.05 47.13
N LYS A 129 5.98 -12.34 46.91
CA LYS A 129 6.88 -12.85 47.95
C LYS A 129 7.04 -11.86 49.12
N ARG A 130 7.21 -10.57 48.83
CA ARG A 130 7.30 -9.54 49.89
C ARG A 130 6.00 -9.41 50.68
N ASP A 131 4.85 -9.54 50.02
CA ASP A 131 3.56 -9.53 50.71
C ASP A 131 3.39 -10.77 51.62
N GLU A 132 3.92 -11.92 51.22
CA GLU A 132 4.00 -13.12 52.06
C GLU A 132 4.93 -12.93 53.26
N GLU A 133 6.09 -12.29 53.09
CA GLU A 133 7.00 -11.97 54.20
C GLU A 133 6.36 -11.01 55.21
N VAL A 134 5.61 -10.00 54.74
CA VAL A 134 4.87 -9.08 55.62
C VAL A 134 3.75 -9.81 56.37
N LEU A 135 3.16 -10.87 55.80
CA LEU A 135 2.18 -11.72 56.48
C LEU A 135 2.79 -12.54 57.63
N GLN A 136 4.08 -12.84 57.60
CA GLN A 136 4.79 -13.65 58.60
C GLN A 136 5.28 -12.85 59.83
N ILE A 137 5.09 -11.53 59.88
CA ILE A 137 5.47 -10.70 61.02
C ILE A 137 4.54 -10.98 62.21
N GLU A 138 5.10 -11.34 63.37
CA GLU A 138 4.36 -11.76 64.57
C GLU A 138 3.61 -10.61 65.28
N ASP A 139 4.09 -9.37 65.14
CA ASP A 139 3.56 -8.20 65.84
C ASP A 139 2.51 -7.46 64.98
N GLU A 140 1.23 -7.61 65.35
CA GLU A 140 0.06 -7.15 64.58
C GLU A 140 0.06 -5.62 64.36
N SER A 141 0.51 -4.86 65.36
CA SER A 141 0.63 -3.39 65.30
C SER A 141 1.68 -2.95 64.27
N VAL A 142 2.84 -3.61 64.27
CA VAL A 142 3.96 -3.29 63.35
C VAL A 142 3.62 -3.73 61.93
N GLN A 143 2.94 -4.87 61.79
CA GLN A 143 2.46 -5.38 60.52
C GLN A 143 1.48 -4.41 59.84
N GLU A 144 0.53 -3.85 60.58
CA GLU A 144 -0.50 -2.96 60.03
C GLU A 144 0.08 -1.59 59.62
N GLN A 145 1.01 -1.05 60.41
CA GLN A 145 1.76 0.17 60.05
C GLN A 145 2.59 -0.02 58.77
N LEU A 146 3.33 -1.14 58.68
CA LEU A 146 4.16 -1.44 57.52
C LEU A 146 3.33 -1.64 56.24
N ARG A 147 2.16 -2.29 56.34
CA ARG A 147 1.22 -2.43 55.22
C ARG A 147 0.71 -1.09 54.72
N ALA A 148 0.30 -0.20 55.63
CA ALA A 148 -0.21 1.12 55.27
C ALA A 148 0.85 1.98 54.57
N GLU A 149 2.09 1.96 55.07
CA GLU A 149 3.22 2.68 54.46
C GLU A 149 3.59 2.11 53.09
N LEU A 150 3.61 0.77 52.94
CA LEU A 150 3.82 0.10 51.66
C LEU A 150 2.72 0.44 50.64
N GLU A 151 1.46 0.52 51.05
CA GLU A 151 0.35 0.86 50.15
C GLU A 151 0.45 2.31 49.64
N LEU A 152 0.87 3.26 50.50
CA LEU A 152 1.11 4.64 50.11
C LEU A 152 2.27 4.73 49.10
N LEU A 153 3.39 4.08 49.38
CA LEU A 153 4.53 4.02 48.45
C LEU A 153 4.15 3.34 47.13
N ARG A 154 3.29 2.32 47.16
CA ARG A 154 2.74 1.66 45.97
C ARG A 154 1.91 2.63 45.14
N LYS A 155 0.99 3.38 45.75
CA LYS A 155 0.18 4.41 45.06
C LYS A 155 1.04 5.53 44.46
N GLU A 156 2.04 6.00 45.19
CA GLU A 156 2.97 7.04 44.72
C GLU A 156 3.78 6.55 43.51
N ARG A 157 4.32 5.33 43.58
CA ARG A 157 5.03 4.70 42.48
C ARG A 157 4.13 4.41 41.29
N ASP A 158 2.91 3.91 41.50
CA ASP A 158 1.97 3.62 40.42
C ASP A 158 1.59 4.92 39.70
N ARG A 159 1.38 6.02 40.44
CA ARG A 159 1.23 7.38 39.87
C ARG A 159 2.44 7.82 39.06
N MET A 160 3.66 7.62 39.57
CA MET A 160 4.91 7.99 38.87
C MET A 160 5.15 7.11 37.63
N SER A 161 4.77 5.83 37.68
CA SER A 161 4.91 4.88 36.58
C SER A 161 3.89 5.14 35.46
N HIS A 162 2.65 5.49 35.82
CA HIS A 162 1.67 6.01 34.88
C HIS A 162 2.13 7.36 34.30
N GLY A 163 2.81 8.20 35.07
CA GLY A 163 3.44 9.43 34.56
C GLY A 163 4.54 9.22 33.50
N LEU A 164 5.13 8.02 33.41
CA LEU A 164 6.18 7.68 32.44
C LEU A 164 5.69 6.81 31.28
N TYR A 165 4.53 6.16 31.39
CA TYR A 165 3.98 5.27 30.34
C TYR A 165 2.46 5.34 30.14
N GLY A 166 1.77 6.37 30.64
CA GLY A 166 0.33 6.53 30.47
C GLY A 166 -0.19 7.90 30.87
N GLY A 167 -0.31 8.79 29.89
CA GLY A 167 -1.12 10.00 30.00
C GLY A 167 -0.40 11.17 30.64
N GLU A 168 0.42 11.89 29.85
CA GLU A 168 0.20 13.34 29.84
C GLU A 168 -1.31 13.52 29.63
N ALA A 169 -1.98 14.18 30.57
CA ALA A 169 -3.32 14.69 30.29
C ALA A 169 -3.21 15.39 28.93
N LEU A 170 -3.83 14.80 27.90
CA LEU A 170 -3.65 15.17 26.51
C LEU A 170 -4.09 16.63 26.38
N GLN A 171 -3.16 17.56 26.60
CA GLN A 171 -3.39 18.98 26.45
C GLN A 171 -3.39 19.20 24.96
N LEU A 172 -4.57 18.94 24.38
CA LEU A 172 -4.85 19.18 22.99
C LEU A 172 -4.93 20.69 22.80
N SER A 173 -4.08 21.22 21.93
CA SER A 173 -4.21 22.61 21.50
C SER A 173 -5.58 22.81 20.82
N PRO A 174 -6.11 24.05 20.77
CA PRO A 174 -7.42 24.30 20.15
C PRO A 174 -7.48 23.79 18.71
N THR A 175 -6.37 23.90 17.98
CA THR A 175 -6.19 23.41 16.61
C THR A 175 -6.17 21.89 16.49
N GLU A 176 -5.60 21.20 17.47
CA GLU A 176 -5.59 19.73 17.50
C GLU A 176 -7.00 19.18 17.71
N ARG A 177 -7.77 19.81 18.63
CA ARG A 177 -9.18 19.44 18.86
C ARG A 177 -10.01 19.63 17.60
N GLU A 178 -9.84 20.78 16.94
CA GLU A 178 -10.55 21.08 15.69
C GLU A 178 -10.29 20.03 14.60
N LEU A 179 -9.02 19.64 14.39
CA LEU A 179 -8.67 18.59 13.43
C LEU A 179 -9.28 17.23 13.79
N LEU A 180 -9.24 16.84 15.06
CA LEU A 180 -9.80 15.56 15.54
C LEU A 180 -11.33 15.52 15.38
N THR A 181 -12.04 16.57 15.79
CA THR A 181 -13.49 16.66 15.68
C THR A 181 -13.95 16.61 14.22
N LEU A 182 -13.24 17.32 13.33
CA LEU A 182 -13.56 17.29 11.90
C LEU A 182 -13.27 15.93 11.27
N ALA A 183 -12.18 15.28 11.65
CA ALA A 183 -11.82 13.96 11.16
C ALA A 183 -12.86 12.90 11.59
N ALA A 184 -13.29 12.96 12.86
CA ALA A 184 -14.30 12.06 13.40
C ALA A 184 -15.68 12.29 12.76
N LYS A 185 -16.10 13.55 12.59
CA LYS A 185 -17.38 13.90 11.94
C LYS A 185 -17.46 13.45 10.49
N SER A 186 -16.33 13.38 9.78
CA SER A 186 -16.27 12.87 8.41
C SER A 186 -16.55 11.37 8.31
N GLY A 187 -16.58 10.63 9.44
CA GLY A 187 -16.82 9.19 9.50
C GLY A 187 -15.65 8.32 8.99
N SER A 188 -14.82 8.85 8.09
CA SER A 188 -13.62 8.17 7.58
C SER A 188 -12.41 8.32 8.50
N GLY A 189 -12.38 9.32 9.38
CA GLY A 189 -11.23 9.59 10.25
C GLY A 189 -9.94 9.98 9.50
N THR A 190 -10.06 10.36 8.23
CA THR A 190 -8.92 10.63 7.35
C THR A 190 -8.57 12.12 7.28
N ILE A 191 -7.29 12.43 7.43
CA ILE A 191 -6.69 13.75 7.23
C ILE A 191 -5.68 13.65 6.09
N SER A 192 -5.79 14.52 5.09
CA SER A 192 -4.91 14.53 3.92
C SER A 192 -4.08 15.81 3.88
N ARG A 193 -2.78 15.66 3.72
CA ARG A 193 -1.81 16.74 3.50
C ARG A 193 -1.45 16.73 2.01
N ASN A 194 -1.93 17.72 1.27
CA ASN A 194 -1.71 17.79 -0.17
C ASN A 194 -0.66 18.84 -0.50
N GLU A 195 0.32 18.46 -1.31
CA GLU A 195 1.34 19.34 -1.88
C GLU A 195 1.25 19.25 -3.42
N TYR A 196 1.04 20.38 -4.09
CA TYR A 196 0.95 20.49 -5.53
C TYR A 196 1.77 21.68 -6.03
N ILE A 197 2.03 21.74 -7.34
CA ILE A 197 2.92 22.76 -7.94
C ILE A 197 2.48 24.19 -7.61
N SER A 198 1.17 24.42 -7.51
CA SER A 198 0.57 25.74 -7.25
C SER A 198 0.27 26.03 -5.77
N GLY A 199 0.63 25.14 -4.83
CA GLY A 199 0.33 25.36 -3.41
C GLY A 199 0.28 24.11 -2.54
N ARG A 200 -0.13 24.31 -1.29
CA ARG A 200 -0.23 23.25 -0.27
C ARG A 200 -1.45 23.47 0.60
N ASN A 201 -2.13 22.41 0.99
CA ASN A 201 -3.27 22.48 1.88
C ASN A 201 -3.39 21.23 2.76
N ILE A 202 -4.16 21.36 3.84
CA ILE A 202 -4.55 20.23 4.69
C ILE A 202 -6.07 20.09 4.57
N GLN A 203 -6.52 18.90 4.16
CA GLN A 203 -7.92 18.58 3.95
C GLN A 203 -8.38 17.58 5.00
N VAL A 204 -9.51 17.87 5.65
CA VAL A 204 -10.17 16.99 6.62
C VAL A 204 -11.64 16.87 6.23
N GLY A 205 -12.03 15.73 5.67
CA GLY A 205 -13.37 15.56 5.09
C GLY A 205 -13.68 16.63 4.03
N SER A 206 -14.67 17.49 4.31
CA SER A 206 -15.11 18.58 3.42
C SER A 206 -14.42 19.93 3.68
N THR A 207 -13.60 20.07 4.72
CA THR A 207 -12.92 21.33 5.06
C THR A 207 -11.47 21.32 4.58
N THR A 208 -11.00 22.48 4.12
CA THR A 208 -9.63 22.68 3.64
C THR A 208 -8.99 23.85 4.38
N PHE A 209 -7.77 23.65 4.87
CA PHE A 209 -7.00 24.62 5.63
C PHE A 209 -5.69 24.98 4.92
N GLY A 210 -5.23 26.22 5.10
CA GLY A 210 -3.92 26.65 4.61
C GLY A 210 -3.78 26.86 3.10
N ALA A 211 -4.86 26.78 2.31
CA ALA A 211 -4.81 26.97 0.85
C ALA A 211 -4.35 28.40 0.46
N ASP A 212 -4.83 29.42 1.17
CA ASP A 212 -4.58 30.83 0.83
C ASP A 212 -3.45 31.48 1.66
N SER A 213 -2.99 30.80 2.73
CA SER A 213 -2.04 31.38 3.68
C SER A 213 -1.01 30.37 4.17
N THR A 214 0.27 30.69 3.92
CA THR A 214 1.40 29.89 4.43
C THR A 214 1.42 29.81 5.96
N LYS A 215 1.02 30.89 6.65
CA LYS A 215 0.97 30.91 8.12
C LYS A 215 -0.08 29.93 8.65
N ASP A 216 -1.22 29.89 7.98
CA ASP A 216 -2.32 29.00 8.36
C ASP A 216 -1.97 27.53 8.07
N PHE A 217 -1.35 27.25 6.92
CA PHE A 217 -0.81 25.93 6.63
C PHE A 217 0.18 25.46 7.72
N ALA A 218 1.15 26.29 8.11
CA ALA A 218 2.15 25.92 9.10
C ALA A 218 1.54 25.62 10.48
N LYS A 219 0.48 26.35 10.85
CA LYS A 219 -0.28 26.15 12.09
C LYS A 219 -0.94 24.77 12.13
N TYR A 220 -1.66 24.39 11.07
CA TYR A 220 -2.30 23.07 11.01
C TYR A 220 -1.31 21.92 10.75
N ASP A 221 -0.22 22.16 10.01
CA ASP A 221 0.85 21.17 9.83
C ASP A 221 1.53 20.83 11.17
N SER A 222 1.79 21.84 12.00
CA SER A 222 2.32 21.66 13.34
C SER A 222 1.35 20.87 14.24
N ALA A 223 0.06 21.18 14.17
CA ALA A 223 -0.96 20.46 14.93
C ALA A 223 -1.08 18.98 14.49
N LEU A 224 -1.02 18.72 13.18
CA LEU A 224 -1.04 17.36 12.63
C LEU A 224 0.17 16.55 13.08
N ARG A 225 1.38 17.14 13.03
CA ARG A 225 2.60 16.49 13.55
C ARG A 225 2.52 16.20 15.05
N SER A 226 1.94 17.11 15.82
CA SER A 226 1.68 16.92 17.25
C SER A 226 0.73 15.73 17.48
N LEU A 227 -0.38 15.63 16.74
CA LEU A 227 -1.31 14.50 16.82
C LEU A 227 -0.64 13.15 16.48
N VAL A 228 0.28 13.14 15.52
CA VAL A 228 1.08 11.95 15.18
C VAL A 228 2.03 11.58 16.32
N SER A 229 2.70 12.57 16.93
CA SER A 229 3.58 12.31 18.09
C SER A 229 2.82 11.79 19.33
N LYS A 230 1.55 12.19 19.48
CA LYS A 230 0.64 11.74 20.55
C LYS A 230 -0.06 10.41 20.24
N GLU A 231 0.31 9.74 19.14
CA GLU A 231 -0.28 8.48 18.67
C GLU A 231 -1.81 8.49 18.46
N LEU A 232 -2.39 9.68 18.26
CA LEU A 232 -3.83 9.83 17.96
C LEU A 232 -4.13 9.66 16.48
N VAL A 233 -3.12 9.86 15.66
CA VAL A 233 -3.22 9.84 14.20
C VAL A 233 -2.02 9.09 13.65
N ARG A 234 -2.24 8.20 12.70
CA ARG A 234 -1.20 7.38 12.06
C ARG A 234 -1.09 7.75 10.59
N SER A 235 0.14 7.89 10.09
CA SER A 235 0.37 8.09 8.66
C SER A 235 0.16 6.79 7.88
N MET A 236 -0.59 6.90 6.78
CA MET A 236 -0.95 5.82 5.87
C MET A 236 -0.29 6.03 4.51
N GLY A 237 0.35 4.98 4.00
CA GLY A 237 1.04 4.97 2.70
C GLY A 237 2.51 5.40 2.77
N THR A 238 3.23 5.19 1.65
CA THR A 238 4.66 5.50 1.50
C THR A 238 4.95 7.00 1.34
N GLY A 239 3.94 7.80 1.01
CA GLY A 239 4.08 9.23 0.73
C GLY A 239 3.92 10.16 1.93
N GLY A 240 3.53 9.66 3.12
CA GLY A 240 3.37 10.51 4.31
C GLY A 240 2.29 11.60 4.21
N ASN A 241 1.38 11.48 3.24
CA ASN A 241 0.40 12.51 2.88
C ASN A 241 -1.02 12.19 3.34
N ILE A 242 -1.29 10.95 3.71
CA ILE A 242 -2.59 10.53 4.24
C ILE A 242 -2.38 10.10 5.69
N PHE A 243 -3.31 10.49 6.54
CA PHE A 243 -3.31 10.23 7.96
C PHE A 243 -4.68 9.71 8.40
N GLU A 244 -4.72 8.78 9.33
CA GLU A 244 -5.94 8.15 9.82
C GLU A 244 -5.97 8.19 11.34
N LEU A 245 -7.14 8.47 11.93
CA LEU A 245 -7.37 8.39 13.37
C LEU A 245 -7.07 6.96 13.88
N THR A 246 -6.29 6.87 14.94
CA THR A 246 -6.09 5.61 15.67
C THR A 246 -7.30 5.32 16.56
N HIS A 247 -7.38 4.12 17.12
CA HIS A 247 -8.44 3.77 18.07
C HIS A 247 -8.48 4.75 19.27
N THR A 248 -7.32 5.17 19.76
CA THR A 248 -7.21 6.19 20.82
C THR A 248 -7.63 7.58 20.32
N GLY A 249 -7.29 7.92 19.07
CA GLY A 249 -7.76 9.14 18.40
C GLY A 249 -9.29 9.24 18.32
N TRP A 250 -9.97 8.14 17.96
CA TRP A 250 -11.43 8.07 17.94
C TRP A 250 -12.06 8.25 19.32
N GLN A 251 -11.55 7.53 20.33
CA GLN A 251 -12.07 7.63 21.71
C GLN A 251 -11.97 9.05 22.28
N ILE A 252 -10.89 9.76 21.96
CA ILE A 252 -10.71 11.15 22.41
C ILE A 252 -11.58 12.10 21.60
N ALA A 253 -11.72 11.88 20.29
CA ALA A 253 -12.59 12.71 19.45
C ALA A 253 -14.06 12.62 19.85
N ASP A 254 -14.54 11.45 20.27
CA ASP A 254 -15.91 11.24 20.76
C ASP A 254 -16.16 11.87 22.15
N ALA A 255 -15.08 12.12 22.91
CA ALA A 255 -15.14 12.72 24.24
C ALA A 255 -15.04 14.27 24.24
N LEU A 256 -14.81 14.88 23.07
CA LEU A 256 -14.67 16.33 22.86
C LEU A 256 -15.98 16.98 22.42
#